data_AF-A0A926VIP2-F1
#
_entry.id   AF-A0A926VIP2-F1
#
_cell.length_a   1.000
_cell.length_b   1.000
_cell.length_c   1.000
_cell.angle_alpha   90.00
_cell.angle_beta   90.00
_cell.angle_gamma   90.00
#
_symmetry.space_group_name_H-M   'P 1'
#
loop_
_entity.id
_entity.type
_entity.pdbx_description
1 polymer ?
#
loop_
_entity_poly.entity_id
_entity_poly.type
_entity_poly.pdbx_seq_one_letter_code
_entity_poly.pdbx_strand_id
1 'polypeptide(L)' 'MKWRVVLEADAETGDWSVWCPELPGCVSAGETEEEALDNIREAIALYLEPDPIELKSGTILREVSVG' A
#
# COMPACT_ATOMS: atom_id res chain seq x y z
N MET A 1 5.02 11.42 -4.27
CA MET A 1 5.86 10.29 -4.74
C MET A 1 5.13 9.56 -5.86
N LYS A 2 5.84 8.82 -6.70
CA LYS A 2 5.24 7.89 -7.66
C LYS A 2 5.63 6.48 -7.22
N TRP A 3 4.67 5.57 -7.23
CA TRP A 3 4.85 4.19 -6.83
C TRP A 3 4.69 3.31 -8.07
N ARG A 4 5.48 2.23 -8.14
CA ARG A 4 5.24 1.20 -9.16
C ARG A 4 4.15 0.29 -8.62
N VAL A 5 3.33 -0.24 -9.52
CA VAL A 5 2.36 -1.28 -9.17
C VAL A 5 2.42 -2.37 -10.23
N VAL A 6 2.13 -3.59 -9.81
CA VAL A 6 1.99 -4.75 -10.69
C VAL A 6 0.50 -5.07 -10.75
N LEU A 7 -0.01 -5.24 -11.97
CA LEU A 7 -1.40 -5.57 -12.26
C LEU A 7 -1.47 -6.97 -12.85
N GLU A 8 -2.35 -7.81 -12.31
CA GLU A 8 -2.56 -9.17 -12.76
C GLU A 8 -4.06 -9.41 -12.91
N ALA A 9 -4.50 -9.69 -14.14
CA ALA A 9 -5.88 -10.02 -14.45
C ALA A 9 -6.19 -11.48 -14.08
N ASP A 10 -7.31 -11.69 -13.40
CA ASP A 10 -7.84 -13.01 -13.09
C ASP A 10 -8.52 -13.59 -14.34
N ALA A 11 -8.07 -14.77 -14.77
CA ALA A 11 -8.57 -15.39 -16.00
C ALA A 11 -9.95 -16.05 -15.83
N GLU A 12 -10.41 -16.29 -14.60
CA GLU A 12 -11.68 -16.95 -14.29
C GLU A 12 -12.80 -15.92 -14.06
N THR A 13 -12.52 -14.84 -13.31
CA THR A 13 -13.50 -13.80 -12.99
C THR A 13 -13.42 -12.60 -13.93
N GLY A 14 -12.24 -12.32 -14.49
CA GLY A 14 -11.97 -11.10 -15.27
C GLY A 14 -11.59 -9.89 -14.41
N ASP A 15 -11.53 -10.04 -13.08
CA ASP A 15 -11.14 -8.98 -12.15
C ASP A 15 -9.63 -8.70 -12.24
N TRP A 16 -9.21 -7.59 -11.65
CA TRP A 16 -7.81 -7.18 -11.55
C TRP A 16 -7.34 -7.23 -10.11
N SER A 17 -6.21 -7.89 -9.88
CA SER A 17 -5.43 -7.75 -8.65
C SER A 17 -4.26 -6.79 -8.88
N VAL A 18 -3.89 -6.05 -7.84
CA VAL A 18 -2.83 -5.05 -7.91
C VAL A 18 -2.02 -4.97 -6.62
N TRP A 19 -0.71 -4.77 -6.74
CA TRP A 19 0.17 -4.67 -5.56
C TRP A 19 1.39 -3.78 -5.81
N CYS A 20 1.93 -3.20 -4.73
CA CYS A 20 3.09 -2.31 -4.76
C CYS A 20 4.37 -3.04 -4.30
N PRO A 21 5.39 -3.26 -5.16
CA PRO A 21 6.60 -3.97 -4.78
C PRO A 21 7.46 -3.22 -3.76
N GLU A 22 7.35 -1.88 -3.67
CA GLU A 22 8.06 -1.09 -2.66
C GLU A 22 7.41 -1.13 -1.27
N LEU A 23 6.15 -1.53 -1.17
CA LEU A 23 5.38 -1.53 0.08
C LEU A 23 4.85 -2.94 0.36
N PRO A 24 5.66 -3.80 1.01
CA PRO A 24 5.28 -5.18 1.28
C PRO A 24 3.93 -5.28 1.99
N GLY A 25 3.01 -6.07 1.42
CA GLY A 25 1.66 -6.26 1.94
C GLY A 25 0.62 -5.24 1.46
N CYS A 26 1.03 -4.20 0.72
CA CYS A 26 0.09 -3.26 0.11
C CYS A 26 -0.48 -3.85 -1.19
N VAL A 27 -1.71 -4.36 -1.10
CA VAL A 27 -2.44 -5.04 -2.18
C VAL A 27 -3.86 -4.50 -2.26
N SER A 28 -4.45 -4.57 -3.44
CA SER A 28 -5.87 -4.26 -3.67
C SER A 28 -6.38 -5.00 -4.91
N ALA A 29 -7.64 -4.80 -5.27
CA ALA A 29 -8.29 -5.38 -6.45
C ALA A 29 -9.42 -4.49 -6.96
N GLY A 30 -9.92 -4.77 -8.16
CA GLY A 30 -11.11 -4.12 -8.74
C GLY A 30 -11.64 -4.90 -9.95
N GLU A 31 -12.89 -4.68 -10.34
CA GLU A 31 -13.50 -5.33 -11.52
C GLU A 31 -12.89 -4.81 -12.83
N THR A 32 -12.27 -3.63 -12.79
CA THR A 32 -11.56 -3.02 -13.92
C THR A 32 -10.14 -2.60 -13.55
N GLU A 33 -9.27 -2.45 -14.54
CA GLU A 33 -7.91 -1.94 -14.34
C GLU A 33 -7.92 -0.56 -13.66
N GLU A 34 -8.85 0.32 -14.07
CA GLU A 34 -8.99 1.67 -13.49
C GLU A 34 -9.40 1.61 -12.02
N GLU A 35 -10.38 0.77 -11.68
CA GLU A 35 -10.83 0.59 -10.30
C GLU A 35 -9.72 0.01 -9.42
N ALA A 36 -9.02 -1.03 -9.89
CA ALA A 36 -7.88 -1.59 -9.15
C ALA A 36 -6.81 -0.51 -8.89
N LEU A 37 -6.52 0.33 -9.89
CA LEU A 37 -5.60 1.45 -9.75
C LEU A 37 -6.10 2.52 -8.76
N ASP A 38 -7.39 2.82 -8.72
CA ASP A 38 -7.97 3.75 -7.74
C ASP A 38 -7.87 3.16 -6.32
N ASN A 39 -8.24 1.89 -6.16
CA ASN A 39 -8.22 1.22 -4.86
C ASN A 39 -6.80 1.06 -4.30
N ILE A 40 -5.79 0.76 -5.13
CA ILE A 40 -4.40 0.68 -4.64
C ILE A 40 -3.83 2.05 -4.27
N ARG A 41 -4.31 3.15 -4.88
CA ARG A 41 -3.90 4.50 -4.46
C ARG A 41 -4.36 4.80 -3.03
N GLU A 42 -5.58 4.40 -2.69
CA GLU A 42 -6.10 4.51 -1.32
C GLU A 42 -5.32 3.60 -0.35
N ALA A 43 -5.06 2.34 -0.74
CA ALA A 43 -4.29 1.41 0.08
C ALA A 43 -2.86 1.90 0.35
N ILE A 44 -2.20 2.50 -0.65
CA ILE A 44 -0.87 3.12 -0.50
C ILE A 44 -0.94 4.33 0.43
N ALA A 45 -1.98 5.18 0.30
CA ALA A 45 -2.15 6.33 1.17
C ALA A 45 -2.27 5.89 2.63
N LEU A 46 -3.14 4.90 2.91
CA LEU A 46 -3.31 4.31 4.23
C LEU A 46 -2.03 3.66 4.77
N TYR A 47 -1.26 2.95 3.92
CA TYR A 47 0.00 2.33 4.34
C TYR A 47 1.04 3.35 4.84
N LEU A 48 1.04 4.54 4.27
CA LEU A 48 2.00 5.60 4.60
C LEU A 48 1.53 6.48 5.77
N GLU A 49 0.29 6.30 6.24
CA GLU A 49 -0.21 7.03 7.39
C GLU A 49 0.53 6.59 8.66
N PRO A 50 0.97 7.53 9.51
CA PRO A 50 1.64 7.18 10.75
C PRO A 50 0.63 6.61 11.76
N ASP A 51 0.94 5.45 12.32
CA ASP A 51 0.14 4.89 13.40
C ASP A 51 0.22 5.76 14.66
N PRO A 52 -0.91 6.08 15.31
CA PRO A 52 -0.90 6.70 16.61
C PRO A 52 -0.41 5.67 17.65
N ILE A 53 0.81 5.86 18.14
CA ILE A 53 1.41 4.98 19.14
C ILE A 53 1.38 5.60 20.54
N GLU A 54 1.00 4.81 21.54
CA GLU A 54 1.18 5.16 22.94
C GLU A 54 2.55 4.68 23.43
N LEU A 55 3.42 5.63 23.79
CA LEU A 55 4.74 5.33 24.30
C LEU A 55 4.73 5.18 25.82
N LYS A 56 5.28 4.07 26.33
CA LYS A 56 5.46 3.88 27.77
C LYS A 56 6.51 4.84 28.30
N SER A 57 6.40 5.21 29.58
CA SER A 57 7.41 6.04 30.26
C SER A 57 8.81 5.43 30.15
N GLY A 58 9.80 6.28 29.86
CA GLY A 58 11.18 5.87 29.61
C GLY A 58 11.48 5.43 28.18
N THR A 59 10.50 5.39 27.27
CA THR A 59 10.74 5.08 25.85
C THR A 59 11.49 6.21 25.15
N ILE A 60 12.44 5.87 24.30
CA ILE A 60 13.22 6.81 23.50
C ILE A 60 12.85 6.62 22.02
N LEU A 61 12.19 7.61 21.43
CA LEU A 61 11.89 7.66 19.99
C LEU A 61 13.02 8.41 19.24
N ARG A 62 13.44 7.90 18.08
CA ARG A 62 14.44 8.54 17.20
C ARG A 62 14.06 8.34 15.74
N GLU A 63 14.32 9.36 14.93
CA GLU A 63 14.18 9.30 13.48
C GLU A 63 15.50 8.84 12.85
N VAL A 64 15.40 8.06 11.77
CA VAL A 64 16.54 7.61 10.97
C VAL A 64 16.20 7.82 9.50
N SER A 65 17.13 8.40 8.74
CA SER A 65 17.00 8.55 7.30
C SER A 65 17.81 7.47 6.59
N VAL A 66 17.27 6.94 5.50
CA VAL A 66 17.97 6.01 4.60
C VAL A 66 18.22 6.75 3.29
N GLY A 67 19.44 6.65 2.76
CA GLY A 67 19.88 7.29 1.51
C GLY A 67 19.95 6.32 0.34
#